data_AF-A0A813UTY9-F1
#
_entry.id   AF-A0A813UTY9-F1
#
_cell.length_a   1.000
_cell.length_b   1.000
_cell.length_c   1.000
_cell.angle_alpha   90.00
_cell.angle_beta   90.00
_cell.angle_gamma   90.00
#
_symmetry.space_group_name_H-M   'P 1'
#
loop_
_entity.id
_entity.type
_entity.pdbx_description
1 polymer ?
#
loop_
_entity_poly.entity_id
_entity_poly.type
_entity_poly.pdbx_seq_one_letter_code
_entity_poly.pdbx_strand_id
1 'polypeptide(L)' 'MRWSEGSRQGEVIVGRNGKGEESNQLSSPIGLSFDVEENLYGSDCENDRILRFVFVKILIDLEILTRNTKAN' A
#
# COMPACT_ATOMS: atom_id res chain seq x y z
N MET A 1 3.01 -3.36 5.81
CA MET A 1 2.05 -2.56 6.60
C MET A 1 2.35 -1.10 6.37
N ARG A 2 1.33 -0.26 6.17
CA ARG A 2 1.48 1.18 5.97
C ARG A 2 1.12 1.92 7.24
N TRP A 3 1.88 2.96 7.57
CA TRP A 3 1.59 3.87 8.67
C TRP A 3 1.53 5.28 8.09
N SER A 4 0.41 5.97 8.29
CA SER A 4 0.33 7.41 7.99
C SER A 4 0.90 8.21 9.15
N GLU A 5 1.39 9.42 8.87
CA GLU A 5 1.95 10.29 9.90
C GLU A 5 0.95 10.50 11.05
N GLY A 6 1.43 10.33 12.29
CA GLY A 6 0.60 10.41 13.50
C GLY A 6 -0.35 9.23 13.76
N SER A 7 -0.38 8.20 12.91
CA SER A 7 -1.28 7.05 13.09
C SER A 7 -0.89 6.18 14.28
N ARG A 8 -1.90 5.72 15.03
CA ARG A 8 -1.73 4.77 16.15
C ARG A 8 -2.00 3.32 15.77
N GLN A 9 -2.41 3.08 14.53
CA GLN A 9 -2.70 1.75 13.99
C GLN A 9 -2.15 1.69 12.56
N GLY A 10 -1.60 0.54 12.19
CA GLY A 10 -1.10 0.29 10.85
C GLY A 10 -2.17 -0.32 9.96
N GLU A 11 -2.13 -0.01 8.67
CA GLU A 11 -3.01 -0.58 7.66
C GLU A 11 -2.32 -1.75 6.94
N VAL A 12 -3.02 -2.89 6.84
CA VAL A 12 -2.61 -3.99 5.99
C VAL A 12 -3.06 -3.70 4.56
N ILE A 13 -2.11 -3.29 3.73
CA ILE A 13 -2.33 -2.85 2.36
C ILE A 13 -2.16 -3.97 1.31
N VAL A 14 -1.50 -5.07 1.66
CA VAL A 14 -1.18 -6.20 0.76
C VAL A 14 -1.25 -7.52 1.50
N GLY A 15 -1.53 -8.63 0.79
CA GLY A 15 -1.59 -9.97 1.38
C GLY A 15 -2.78 -10.18 2.32
N ARG A 16 -3.86 -9.41 2.14
CA ARG A 16 -5.09 -9.59 2.91
C ARG A 16 -5.70 -10.94 2.54
N ASN A 17 -6.25 -11.67 3.52
CA ASN A 17 -6.82 -13.01 3.34
C ASN A 17 -5.80 -14.16 3.23
N GLY A 18 -4.56 -13.93 3.66
CA GLY A 18 -3.58 -15.00 3.90
C GLY A 18 -2.96 -15.59 2.63
N LYS A 19 -2.48 -16.84 2.75
CA LYS A 19 -1.78 -17.57 1.69
C LYS A 19 -2.75 -17.97 0.57
N GLY A 20 -2.40 -17.70 -0.68
CA GLY A 20 -3.16 -18.14 -1.85
C GLY A 20 -2.78 -17.42 -3.14
N GLU A 21 -3.53 -17.68 -4.21
CA GLU A 21 -3.25 -17.25 -5.58
C GLU A 21 -4.13 -16.08 -6.04
N GLU A 22 -5.08 -15.63 -5.23
CA GLU A 22 -5.93 -14.50 -5.58
C GLU A 22 -5.14 -13.18 -5.61
N SER A 23 -5.68 -12.16 -6.30
CA SER A 23 -5.02 -10.85 -6.46
C SER A 23 -4.77 -10.08 -5.15
N ASN A 24 -5.48 -10.45 -4.07
CA ASN A 24 -5.33 -9.88 -2.74
C ASN A 24 -4.48 -10.76 -1.79
N GLN A 25 -4.11 -11.97 -2.21
CA GLN A 25 -3.33 -12.95 -1.43
C GLN A 25 -1.86 -13.00 -1.88
N LEU A 26 -1.01 -13.60 -1.06
CA LEU A 26 0.42 -13.80 -1.33
C LEU A 26 0.84 -15.21 -0.88
N SER A 27 1.76 -15.84 -1.60
CA SER A 27 2.37 -17.13 -1.33
C SER A 27 3.90 -17.01 -1.32
N SER A 28 4.47 -17.03 -0.11
CA SER A 28 5.91 -16.91 0.15
C SER A 28 6.59 -15.75 -0.60
N PRO A 29 6.16 -14.50 -0.38
CA PRO A 29 6.78 -13.35 -1.02
C PRO A 29 8.21 -13.13 -0.51
N ILE A 30 9.16 -12.84 -1.43
CA ILE A 30 10.60 -12.74 -1.10
C ILE A 30 11.20 -11.34 -1.27
N GLY A 31 10.45 -10.40 -1.83
CA GLY A 31 10.96 -9.05 -2.11
C GLY A 31 9.86 -8.02 -2.28
N LEU A 32 10.17 -6.79 -1.91
CA LEU A 32 9.28 -5.62 -2.03
C LEU A 32 10.08 -4.44 -2.60
N SER A 33 9.45 -3.64 -3.46
CA SER A 33 9.99 -2.38 -3.99
C SER A 33 8.89 -1.38 -4.27
N PHE A 34 9.23 -0.10 -4.28
CA PHE A 34 8.32 0.98 -4.72
C PHE A 34 8.79 1.54 -6.07
N ASP A 35 7.85 2.06 -6.87
CA ASP A 35 8.16 2.95 -7.99
C ASP A 35 8.06 4.43 -7.58
N VAL A 36 8.33 5.33 -8.54
CA VAL A 36 8.31 6.79 -8.33
C VAL A 36 6.91 7.35 -8.05
N GLU A 37 5.86 6.61 -8.35
CA GLU A 37 4.46 6.95 -8.07
C GLU A 37 3.98 6.32 -6.74
N GLU A 38 4.90 5.78 -5.94
CA GLU A 38 4.64 5.09 -4.67
C GLU A 38 3.81 3.81 -4.81
N ASN A 39 3.69 3.22 -6.02
CA ASN A 39 3.08 1.90 -6.15
C ASN A 39 3.99 0.83 -5.55
N LEU A 40 3.41 -0.13 -4.84
CA LEU A 40 4.15 -1.23 -4.22
C LEU A 40 4.19 -2.45 -5.15
N TYR A 41 5.38 -3.01 -5.33
CA TYR A 41 5.61 -4.25 -6.05
C TYR A 41 6.03 -5.34 -5.06
N GLY A 42 5.48 -6.53 -5.22
CA GLY A 42 5.85 -7.71 -4.45
C GLY A 42 6.19 -8.88 -5.34
N SER A 43 7.32 -9.53 -5.05
CA SER A 43 7.72 -10.80 -5.69
C SER A 43 7.06 -11.96 -4.96
N ASP A 44 5.98 -12.49 -5.52
CA ASP A 44 5.14 -13.54 -4.95
C ASP A 44 5.63 -14.92 -5.41
N CYS A 45 6.69 -15.40 -4.76
CA CYS A 45 7.60 -16.41 -5.32
C CYS A 45 6.95 -17.78 -5.53
N GLU A 46 6.08 -18.25 -4.64
CA GLU A 46 5.42 -19.55 -4.84
C GLU A 46 4.31 -19.50 -5.89
N ASN A 47 3.88 -18.30 -6.29
CA ASN A 47 2.90 -18.08 -7.34
C ASN A 47 3.53 -17.63 -8.67
N ASP A 48 4.87 -17.66 -8.78
CA ASP A 48 5.63 -17.29 -9.97
C ASP A 48 5.23 -15.94 -10.60
N ARG A 49 4.88 -14.95 -9.77
CA ARG A 49 4.36 -13.66 -10.24
C ARG A 49 4.94 -12.46 -9.50
N ILE A 50 4.85 -11.31 -10.17
CA ILE A 50 5.02 -9.99 -9.55
C ILE A 50 3.64 -9.35 -9.43
N LEU A 51 3.25 -8.94 -8.23
CA LEU A 51 2.03 -8.16 -8.02
C LEU A 51 2.37 -6.68 -7.89
N ARG A 52 1.53 -5.82 -8.47
CA ARG A 52 1.57 -4.36 -8.32
C ARG A 52 0.33 -3.90 -7.58
N PHE A 53 0.52 -3.19 -6.48
CA PHE A 53 -0.53 -2.59 -5.67
C PHE A 53 -0.50 -1.08 -5.88
N VAL A 54 -1.58 -0.58 -6.50
CA VAL A 54 -1.68 0.82 -6.91
C VAL A 54 -2.11 1.67 -5.72
N PHE A 55 -1.30 2.67 -5.38
CA PHE A 55 -1.69 3.68 -4.42
C PHE A 55 -2.23 4.88 -5.19
N VAL A 56 -3.56 4.92 -5.33
CA VAL A 56 -4.20 6.16 -5.77
C VAL A 56 -4.15 7.11 -4.58
N LYS A 57 -3.34 8.17 -4.69
CA LYS A 57 -3.42 9.35 -3.82
C LYS A 57 -4.76 10.03 -4.08
N ILE A 58 -5.85 9.42 -3.59
CA ILE A 58 -7.14 10.10 -3.50
C ILE A 58 -6.94 11.28 -2.56
N LEU A 59 -7.59 12.39 -2.90
CA LEU A 59 -7.55 13.78 -2.42
C LEU A 59 -7.52 14.04 -0.88
N ILE A 60 -7.09 13.09 -0.05
CA ILE A 60 -6.80 13.26 1.37
C ILE A 60 -5.73 14.36 1.57
N ASP A 61 -4.75 14.45 0.67
CA ASP A 61 -3.77 15.54 0.68
C ASP A 61 -4.44 16.92 0.50
N LEU A 62 -5.48 17.03 -0.35
CA LEU A 62 -6.21 18.30 -0.50
C LEU A 62 -7.05 18.63 0.75
N GLU A 63 -7.64 17.65 1.42
CA GLU A 63 -8.40 17.88 2.66
C GLU A 63 -7.49 18.32 3.82
N ILE A 64 -6.30 17.75 3.93
CA ILE A 64 -5.30 18.15 4.93
C ILE A 64 -4.75 19.55 4.61
N LEU A 65 -4.45 19.84 3.34
CA LEU A 65 -3.96 21.15 2.89
C LEU A 65 -5.01 22.26 3.06
N THR A 66 -6.30 21.97 2.81
CA THR A 66 -7.40 22.93 3.01
C THR A 66 -7.74 23.18 4.48
N ARG A 67 -7.50 22.22 5.38
CA ARG A 67 -7.63 22.44 6.83
C ARG A 67 -6.51 23.33 7.38
N ASN A 68 -5.28 23.19 6.88
CA ASN A 68 -4.12 23.97 7.34
C ASN A 68 -4.10 25.41 6.81
N THR A 69 -4.82 25.72 5.73
CA THR A 69 -4.90 27.07 5.14
C THR A 69 -6.06 27.91 5.67
N LYS A 70 -7.08 27.30 6.28
CA LYS A 70 -8.20 28.01 6.95
C LYS A 70 -7.92 28.37 8.41
N ALA A 71 -6.83 27.86 8.98
CA ALA A 71 -6.43 28.11 10.37
C ALA A 71 -5.42 29.26 10.54
N ASN A 72 -5.09 29.98 9.46
CA ASN A 72 -4.19 31.13 9.44
C ASN A 72 -4.90 32.40 8.99
#